data_AF-A0A7R9CGA4-F1
#
_entry.id   AF-A0A7R9CGA4-F1
#
_cell.length_a   1.000
_cell.length_b   1.000
_cell.length_c   1.000
_cell.angle_alpha   90.00
_cell.angle_beta   90.00
_cell.angle_gamma   90.00
#
_symmetry.space_group_name_H-M   'P 1'
#
loop_
_entity.id
_entity.type
_entity.pdbx_description
1 polymer ?
#
loop_
_entity_poly.entity_id
_entity_poly.type
_entity_poly.pdbx_seq_one_letter_code
_entity_poly.pdbx_strand_id
1 'polypeptide(L)'
;MSHLSQGAYSDLTSFMLMAESSVTDLRSKLPSHLQDITSKRFRPNLVVGGSDPYQEDTWDWVKIGDSVIFKKCKPCTRVGSGK
;
A
#
# COMPACT_ATOMS: atom_id res chain seq x y z
N MET A 1 18.32 18.88 -6.94
CA MET A 1 17.04 19.09 -7.65
C MET A 1 15.94 18.42 -6.84
N SER A 2 15.05 19.20 -6.24
CA SER A 2 13.97 18.69 -5.37
C SER A 2 12.95 17.92 -6.21
N HIS A 3 12.88 16.60 -6.03
CA HIS A 3 11.78 15.79 -6.53
C HIS A 3 10.50 16.19 -5.79
N LEU A 4 9.80 17.20 -6.30
CA LEU A 4 8.50 17.60 -5.78
C LEU A 4 7.51 16.47 -6.09
N SER A 5 7.20 15.66 -5.08
CA SER A 5 6.04 14.77 -5.11
C SER A 5 4.79 15.66 -5.06
N GLN A 6 4.29 16.04 -6.24
CA GLN A 6 3.11 16.88 -6.36
C GLN A 6 1.86 15.99 -6.40
N GLY A 7 0.89 16.29 -5.53
CA GLY A 7 -0.43 15.66 -5.47
C GLY A 7 -1.40 16.65 -4.85
N ALA A 8 -2.56 16.87 -5.48
CA ALA A 8 -3.44 17.98 -5.09
C ALA A 8 -4.14 17.75 -3.75
N TYR A 9 -4.47 16.50 -3.40
CA TYR A 9 -5.28 16.13 -2.23
C TYR A 9 -4.94 14.75 -1.62
N SER A 10 -3.68 14.31 -1.74
CA SER A 10 -3.24 13.04 -1.12
C SER A 10 -2.73 13.28 0.30
N ASP A 11 -3.18 12.45 1.25
CA ASP A 11 -2.83 12.57 2.69
C ASP A 11 -1.31 12.63 2.93
N LEU A 12 -0.55 11.73 2.30
CA LEU A 12 0.88 11.59 2.55
C LEU A 12 1.76 11.43 1.30
N THR A 13 1.27 10.74 0.26
CA THR A 13 1.98 10.49 -1.00
C THR A 13 0.97 10.39 -2.15
N SER A 14 1.36 10.78 -3.37
CA SER A 14 0.45 10.75 -4.53
C SER A 14 -0.05 9.35 -4.90
N PHE A 15 0.68 8.30 -4.50
CA PHE A 15 0.33 6.91 -4.73
C PHE A 15 0.51 6.06 -3.47
N MET A 16 -0.38 5.10 -3.28
CA MET A 16 -0.30 4.03 -2.30
C MET A 16 -0.32 2.67 -3.03
N LEU A 17 0.67 1.82 -2.71
CA LEU A 17 0.78 0.45 -3.20
C LEU A 17 0.50 -0.51 -2.04
N MET A 18 -0.15 -1.64 -2.32
CA MET A 18 -0.49 -2.67 -1.33
C MET A 18 -0.49 -4.05 -1.98
N ALA A 19 0.03 -5.06 -1.30
CA ALA A 19 -0.08 -6.44 -1.77
C ALA A 19 -1.42 -7.08 -1.38
N GLU A 20 -1.97 -7.91 -2.28
CA GLU A 20 -3.18 -8.68 -2.02
C GLU A 20 -2.98 -9.70 -0.90
N SER A 21 -1.77 -10.27 -0.80
CA SER A 21 -1.34 -11.17 0.26
C SER A 21 -1.35 -10.51 1.63
N SER A 22 -0.95 -9.24 1.74
CA SER A 22 -1.03 -8.44 2.98
C SER A 22 -2.46 -8.26 3.49
N VAL A 23 -3.41 -8.03 2.58
CA VAL A 23 -4.84 -7.94 2.94
C VAL A 23 -5.39 -9.30 3.35
N THR A 24 -4.95 -10.36 2.68
CA THR A 24 -5.37 -11.74 2.97
C THR A 24 -4.86 -12.20 4.32
N ASP A 25 -3.60 -11.93 4.64
CA ASP A 25 -3.03 -12.21 5.95
C ASP A 25 -3.72 -11.39 7.04
N LEU A 26 -4.02 -10.11 6.80
CA LEU A 26 -4.80 -9.29 7.73
C LEU A 26 -6.18 -9.89 8.00
N ARG A 27 -6.91 -10.35 6.97
CA ARG A 27 -8.23 -10.99 7.14
C ARG A 27 -8.17 -12.18 8.10
N SER A 28 -7.11 -12.99 8.02
CA SER A 28 -6.97 -14.17 8.90
C SER A 28 -6.87 -13.81 10.38
N LYS A 29 -6.44 -12.59 10.69
CA LYS A 29 -6.25 -12.07 12.05
C LYS A 29 -7.47 -11.29 12.57
N LEU A 30 -8.48 -11.09 11.74
CA LEU A 30 -9.67 -10.32 12.09
C LEU A 30 -10.80 -11.20 12.65
N PRO A 31 -11.64 -10.65 13.55
CA PRO A 31 -12.90 -11.28 13.94
C PRO A 31 -13.75 -11.66 12.73
N SER A 32 -14.54 -12.74 12.84
CA SER A 32 -15.34 -13.28 11.73
C SER A 32 -16.21 -12.23 11.00
N HIS A 33 -16.77 -11.28 11.74
CA HIS A 33 -17.60 -10.20 11.17
C HIS A 33 -16.84 -9.12 10.39
N LEU A 34 -15.50 -9.18 10.33
CA LEU A 34 -14.62 -8.25 9.60
C LEU A 34 -13.76 -8.94 8.54
N GLN A 35 -13.90 -10.25 8.34
CA GLN A 35 -13.06 -11.02 7.39
C GLN A 35 -13.37 -10.72 5.92
N ASP A 36 -14.50 -10.07 5.64
CA ASP A 36 -14.92 -9.62 4.31
C ASP A 36 -14.24 -8.30 3.86
N ILE A 37 -13.37 -7.72 4.71
CA ILE A 37 -12.64 -6.49 4.39
C ILE A 37 -11.90 -6.61 3.06
N THR A 38 -11.85 -5.55 2.26
CA THR A 38 -11.13 -5.53 0.98
C THR A 38 -10.06 -4.45 0.97
N SER A 39 -9.10 -4.56 0.05
CA SER A 39 -8.06 -3.55 -0.20
C SER A 39 -8.66 -2.14 -0.37
N LYS A 40 -9.88 -2.01 -0.90
CA LYS A 40 -10.60 -0.73 -1.07
C LYS A 40 -10.76 0.05 0.25
N ARG A 41 -10.87 -0.62 1.40
CA ARG A 41 -10.93 0.04 2.72
C ARG A 41 -9.61 0.73 3.09
N PHE A 42 -8.51 0.32 2.46
CA PHE A 42 -7.20 0.90 2.62
C PHE A 42 -6.90 2.02 1.63
N ARG A 43 -7.71 2.16 0.58
CA ARG A 43 -7.59 3.16 -0.48
C ARG A 43 -6.25 3.14 -1.24
N PRO A 44 -5.68 1.97 -1.59
CA PRO A 44 -4.50 1.92 -2.44
C PRO A 44 -4.85 2.38 -3.86
N ASN A 45 -3.86 2.95 -4.55
CA ASN A 45 -3.94 3.21 -5.98
C ASN A 45 -3.51 2.00 -6.80
N LEU A 46 -2.56 1.21 -6.27
CA LEU A 46 -2.00 0.03 -6.90
C LEU A 46 -2.15 -1.17 -5.96
N VAL A 47 -2.75 -2.25 -6.46
CA VAL A 47 -2.80 -3.53 -5.76
C VAL A 47 -1.98 -4.53 -6.55
N VAL A 48 -1.06 -5.22 -5.89
CA VAL A 48 -0.16 -6.19 -6.53
C VAL A 48 -0.43 -7.61 -6.02
N GLY A 49 -0.40 -8.57 -6.94
CA GLY A 49 -0.48 -10.00 -6.63
C GLY A 49 0.89 -10.68 -6.66
N GLY A 50 0.95 -11.94 -6.22
CA GLY A 50 2.13 -12.80 -6.39
C GLY A 50 3.34 -12.46 -5.50
N SER A 51 3.12 -11.75 -4.39
CA SER A 51 4.15 -11.47 -3.38
C SER A 51 3.76 -12.05 -2.03
N ASP A 52 4.75 -12.32 -1.19
CA ASP A 52 4.51 -12.71 0.20
C ASP A 52 3.87 -11.54 0.99
N PRO A 53 3.10 -11.82 2.06
CA PRO A 53 2.50 -10.76 2.88
C PRO A 53 3.55 -9.76 3.38
N TYR A 54 3.25 -8.47 3.24
CA TYR A 54 4.06 -7.32 3.67
C TYR A 54 5.41 -7.16 2.95
N GLN A 55 5.67 -7.94 1.91
CA GLN A 55 6.91 -7.84 1.16
C GLN A 55 7.06 -6.45 0.50
N GLU A 56 5.95 -5.78 0.20
CA GLU A 56 5.92 -4.43 -0.37
C GLU A 56 6.63 -3.37 0.49
N ASP A 57 6.74 -3.59 1.80
CA ASP A 57 7.43 -2.65 2.71
C ASP A 57 8.95 -2.59 2.46
N THR A 58 9.49 -3.68 1.91
CA THR A 58 10.93 -3.83 1.64
C THR A 58 11.33 -3.25 0.28
N TRP A 59 10.40 -3.05 -0.65
CA TRP A 59 10.74 -2.61 -2.00
C TRP A 59 11.13 -1.15 -2.01
N ASP A 60 12.41 -0.86 -2.29
CA ASP A 60 12.86 0.53 -2.45
C ASP A 60 12.44 1.12 -3.80
N TRP A 61 12.31 0.27 -4.82
CA TRP A 61 11.95 0.63 -6.18
C TRP A 61 10.96 -0.39 -6.77
N VAL A 62 9.97 0.10 -7.51
CA VAL A 62 8.99 -0.73 -8.22
C VAL A 62 8.95 -0.27 -9.67
N LYS A 63 9.18 -1.19 -10.61
CA LYS A 63 9.04 -0.95 -12.05
C LYS A 63 7.73 -1.58 -12.54
N ILE A 64 6.90 -0.81 -13.23
CA ILE A 64 5.65 -1.27 -13.82
C ILE A 64 5.71 -1.06 -15.34
N GLY A 65 5.58 -2.15 -16.10
CA GLY A 65 5.83 -2.13 -17.54
C GLY A 65 7.27 -1.75 -17.87
N ASP A 66 7.49 -1.06 -18.99
CA ASP A 66 8.83 -0.77 -19.49
C ASP A 66 9.43 0.52 -18.96
N SER A 67 8.60 1.52 -18.61
CA SER A 67 9.05 2.90 -18.39
C SER A 67 8.66 3.50 -17.03
N VAL A 68 7.66 2.95 -16.33
CA VAL A 68 7.18 3.57 -15.09
C VAL A 68 7.97 3.03 -13.91
N ILE A 69 8.66 3.92 -13.20
CA ILE A 69 9.46 3.59 -12.03
C ILE A 69 8.96 4.39 -10.83
N PHE A 70 8.56 3.69 -9.78
CA PHE A 70 8.23 4.26 -8.49
C PHE A 70 9.37 4.04 -7.50
N LYS A 71 9.61 5.03 -6.66
CA LYS A 71 10.51 4.93 -5.50
C LYS A 71 9.67 4.94 -4.23
N LYS A 72 9.97 4.05 -3.28
CA LYS A 72 9.36 4.09 -1.96
C LYS A 72 9.65 5.41 -1.28
N CYS A 73 8.61 6.05 -0.77
CA CYS A 73 8.70 7.29 -0.01
C CYS A 73 8.75 7.02 1.49
N LYS A 74 7.72 6.34 2.01
CA LYS A 74 7.58 5.97 3.44
C LYS A 74 6.50 4.90 3.63
N PRO A 75 6.51 4.18 4.76
CA PRO A 75 5.39 3.32 5.15
C PRO A 75 4.09 4.13 5.31
N CYS A 76 2.95 3.55 4.92
CA CYS A 76 1.63 4.15 5.09
C CYS A 76 1.07 3.83 6.48
N THR A 77 1.25 4.75 7.44
CA THR A 77 0.65 4.64 8.77
C THR A 77 -0.86 4.94 8.71
N ARG A 78 -1.67 4.14 9.39
CA ARG A 78 -3.13 4.30 9.39
C ARG A 78 -3.57 5.16 10.59
N VAL A 79 -4.49 6.09 10.35
CA VAL A 79 -5.13 6.86 11.44
C VAL A 79 -6.09 5.96 12.23
N GLY A 80 -6.07 6.05 13.56
CA GLY A 80 -6.84 5.17 14.45
C GLY A 80 -6.15 3.86 14.83
N SER A 81 -4.98 3.55 14.26
CA SER A 81 -4.05 2.58 14.85
C SER A 81 -3.46 3.21 16.10
N GLY A 82 -4.15 3.04 17.23
CA GLY A 82 -3.71 3.57 18.51
C GLY A 82 -2.26 3.17 18.80
N LYS A 83 -1.47 4.17 19.19
CA LYS A 83 -0.90 4.06 20.53
C LYS A 83 -1.99 4.44 21.52
#